data_AF-A0A7Y7P1S7-F1
#
_entry.id   AF-A0A7Y7P1S7-F1
#
_cell.length_a   1.000
_cell.length_b   1.000
_cell.length_c   1.000
_cell.angle_alpha   90.00
_cell.angle_beta   90.00
_cell.angle_gamma   90.00
#
_symmetry.space_group_name_H-M   'P 1'
#
loop_
_entity.id
_entity.type
_entity.pdbx_description
1 polymer ?
#
loop_
_entity_poly.entity_id
_entity_poly.type
_entity_poly.pdbx_seq_one_letter_code
_entity_poly.pdbx_strand_id
1 'polypeptide(L)'
;MESSDNKKSKISRREFINSSVRFSIVLGIGAIGGRLLTRSHARQMVWQLDTSKCIQCGRCATNCVKTPSAVKCVHVYSMCGYCDLCGGYFRPETKELTTAAENQLCPTSAIRRKFVEDPFFQYDIDEKLCIGCGKCVKGCGAFGNGSLQLQVRHDLCDNCNECAIARDCPAGAFSRVSSDSPYLFSGFDSKKKG
;
A
#
# COMPACT_ATOMS: atom_id res chain seq x y z
N MET A 1 16.91 51.47 -62.34
CA MET A 1 17.38 50.44 -61.40
C MET A 1 16.21 49.56 -61.03
N GLU A 2 16.51 48.27 -60.95
CA GLU A 2 15.68 47.06 -60.99
C GLU A 2 14.16 47.12 -60.72
N SER A 3 13.44 46.58 -61.70
CA SER A 3 12.14 45.92 -61.54
C SER A 3 12.27 44.69 -60.63
N SER A 4 11.60 44.69 -59.48
CA SER A 4 11.51 43.53 -58.59
C SER A 4 10.24 42.73 -58.90
N ASP A 5 10.41 41.65 -59.66
CA ASP A 5 9.34 40.73 -60.08
C ASP A 5 8.86 39.86 -58.89
N ASN A 6 7.64 40.10 -58.42
CA ASN A 6 7.01 39.33 -57.32
C ASN A 6 6.33 38.07 -57.88
N LYS A 7 7.09 36.97 -57.94
CA LYS A 7 6.61 35.68 -58.47
C LYS A 7 5.85 34.91 -57.37
N LYS A 8 4.52 35.06 -57.31
CA LYS A 8 3.65 34.19 -56.50
C LYS A 8 3.79 32.73 -56.96
N SER A 9 4.43 31.88 -56.17
CA SER A 9 4.54 30.44 -56.45
C SER A 9 3.14 29.80 -56.38
N LYS A 10 2.64 29.32 -57.52
CA LYS A 10 1.41 28.52 -57.56
C LYS A 10 1.73 27.13 -57.03
N ILE A 11 1.23 26.80 -55.85
CA ILE A 11 1.35 25.46 -55.25
C ILE A 11 0.88 24.41 -56.27
N SER A 12 1.77 23.49 -56.62
CA SER A 12 1.41 22.42 -57.55
C SER A 12 0.50 21.40 -56.86
N ARG A 13 -0.40 20.76 -57.62
CA ARG A 13 -1.30 19.71 -57.07
C ARG A 13 -0.52 18.61 -56.35
N ARG A 14 0.66 18.26 -56.84
CA ARG A 14 1.56 17.26 -56.26
C ARG A 14 2.14 17.70 -54.91
N GLU A 15 2.46 18.98 -54.79
CA GLU A 15 3.02 19.58 -53.58
C GLU A 15 1.96 19.77 -52.49
N PHE A 16 0.73 20.07 -52.89
CA PHE A 16 -0.44 20.05 -52.00
C PHE A 16 -0.73 18.64 -51.47
N ILE A 17 -0.77 17.62 -52.34
CA ILE A 17 -0.98 16.22 -51.93
C ILE A 17 0.13 15.76 -50.98
N ASN A 18 1.39 15.98 -51.33
CA ASN A 18 2.52 15.59 -50.49
C ASN A 18 2.50 16.28 -49.12
N SER A 19 2.15 17.56 -49.07
CA SER A 19 2.05 18.31 -47.80
C SER A 19 0.88 17.80 -46.94
N SER A 20 -0.25 17.48 -47.56
CA SER A 20 -1.45 16.97 -46.87
C SER A 20 -1.23 15.58 -46.28
N VAL A 21 -0.56 14.69 -47.03
CA VAL A 21 -0.17 13.34 -46.56
C VAL A 21 0.79 13.44 -45.38
N ARG A 22 1.79 14.33 -45.43
CA ARG A 22 2.72 14.53 -44.32
C ARG A 22 2.02 15.06 -43.06
N PHE A 23 1.13 16.03 -43.21
CA PHE A 23 0.37 16.59 -42.07
C PHE A 23 -0.55 15.54 -41.42
N SER A 24 -1.23 14.73 -42.22
CA SER A 24 -2.11 13.67 -41.72
C SER A 24 -1.33 12.55 -41.02
N ILE A 25 -0.13 12.21 -41.50
CA ILE A 25 0.78 11.30 -40.78
C ILE A 25 1.21 11.88 -39.43
N VAL A 26 1.63 13.15 -39.39
CA VAL A 26 2.05 13.81 -38.15
C VAL A 26 0.90 13.89 -37.14
N LEU A 27 -0.29 14.28 -37.58
CA LEU A 27 -1.49 14.30 -36.72
C LEU A 27 -1.89 12.90 -36.26
N GLY A 28 -1.79 11.89 -37.12
CA GLY A 28 -2.06 10.49 -36.78
C GLY A 28 -1.11 9.98 -35.69
N ILE A 29 0.20 10.21 -35.86
CA ILE A 29 1.21 9.84 -34.87
C ILE A 29 1.01 10.63 -33.57
N GLY A 30 0.75 11.94 -33.66
CA GLY A 30 0.50 12.78 -32.50
C GLY A 30 -0.73 12.34 -31.69
N ALA A 31 -1.82 11.99 -32.37
CA ALA A 31 -3.05 11.51 -31.73
C ALA A 31 -2.85 10.14 -31.06
N ILE A 32 -2.17 9.20 -31.73
CA ILE A 32 -1.85 7.88 -31.18
C ILE A 32 -0.89 8.03 -29.98
N GLY A 33 0.17 8.83 -30.12
CA GLY A 33 1.13 9.12 -29.06
C GLY A 33 0.47 9.76 -27.83
N GLY A 34 -0.37 10.78 -28.03
CA GLY A 34 -1.11 11.43 -26.95
C GLY A 34 -2.08 10.48 -26.23
N ARG A 35 -2.77 9.60 -26.98
CA ARG A 35 -3.67 8.59 -26.40
C ARG A 35 -2.92 7.49 -25.64
N LEU A 36 -1.73 7.12 -26.09
CA LEU A 36 -0.89 6.14 -25.39
C LEU A 36 -0.29 6.74 -24.12
N LEU A 37 0.13 8.01 -24.12
CA LEU A 37 0.66 8.68 -22.93
C LEU A 37 -0.38 8.76 -21.81
N THR A 38 -1.64 9.09 -22.13
CA THR A 38 -2.75 9.10 -21.15
C THR A 38 -3.10 7.69 -20.63
N ARG A 39 -2.83 6.63 -21.40
CA ARG A 39 -2.95 5.24 -20.95
C ARG A 39 -1.70 4.71 -20.23
N SER A 40 -0.53 5.31 -20.45
CA SER A 40 0.75 4.87 -19.87
C SER A 40 0.89 5.19 -18.39
N HIS A 41 0.00 6.02 -17.84
CA HIS A 41 -0.34 5.99 -16.41
C HIS A 41 -1.10 4.68 -16.07
N ALA A 42 -0.59 3.55 -16.52
CA ALA A 42 -0.95 2.25 -15.98
C ALA A 42 -0.60 2.34 -14.49
N ARG A 43 -1.64 2.46 -13.67
CA ARG A 43 -1.53 2.62 -12.22
C ARG A 43 -0.49 1.64 -11.69
N GLN A 44 0.52 2.15 -11.00
CA GLN A 44 1.59 1.31 -10.49
C GLN A 44 0.95 0.27 -9.57
N MET A 45 1.05 -1.00 -9.95
CA MET A 45 0.44 -2.08 -9.20
C MET A 45 1.40 -2.54 -8.10
N VAL A 46 0.93 -2.52 -6.87
CA VAL A 46 1.70 -2.92 -5.69
C VAL A 46 1.06 -4.13 -5.03
N TRP A 47 1.85 -4.93 -4.32
CA TRP A 47 1.32 -5.98 -3.47
C TRP A 47 0.63 -5.38 -2.25
N GLN A 48 -0.55 -5.91 -1.92
CA GLN A 48 -1.22 -5.63 -0.65
C GLN A 48 -1.81 -6.88 -0.03
N LEU A 49 -1.88 -6.88 1.31
CA LEU A 49 -2.65 -7.81 2.14
C LEU A 49 -4.08 -7.28 2.40
N ASP A 50 -5.08 -8.08 2.02
CA ASP A 50 -6.49 -7.91 2.36
C ASP A 50 -6.77 -8.45 3.77
N THR A 51 -6.99 -7.55 4.72
CA THR A 51 -7.08 -7.91 6.14
C THR A 51 -8.37 -8.64 6.48
N SER A 52 -9.39 -8.60 5.61
CA SER A 52 -10.61 -9.40 5.76
C SER A 52 -10.37 -10.89 5.54
N LYS A 53 -9.32 -11.25 4.80
CA LYS A 53 -8.94 -12.65 4.51
C LYS A 53 -7.84 -13.17 5.41
N CYS A 54 -7.04 -12.29 5.99
CA CYS A 54 -5.88 -12.68 6.77
C CYS A 54 -6.26 -13.53 8.00
N ILE A 55 -5.63 -14.69 8.15
CA ILE A 55 -5.81 -15.60 9.31
C ILE A 55 -4.64 -15.54 10.31
N GLN A 56 -3.78 -14.53 10.20
CA GLN A 56 -2.63 -14.29 11.07
C GLN A 56 -1.70 -15.52 11.23
N CYS A 57 -1.41 -16.21 10.12
CA CYS A 57 -0.62 -17.45 10.11
C CYS A 57 0.88 -17.29 10.44
N GLY A 58 1.39 -16.05 10.54
CA GLY A 58 2.80 -15.77 10.86
C GLY A 58 3.78 -15.83 9.68
N ARG A 59 3.41 -16.40 8.52
CA ARG A 59 4.30 -16.56 7.35
C ARG A 59 4.81 -15.25 6.75
N CYS A 60 4.12 -14.14 7.02
CA CYS A 60 4.60 -12.81 6.61
C CYS A 60 5.97 -12.46 7.21
N ALA A 61 6.28 -12.99 8.39
CA ALA A 61 7.56 -12.75 9.07
C ALA A 61 8.72 -13.57 8.51
N THR A 62 8.44 -14.73 7.90
CA THR A 62 9.45 -15.71 7.48
C THR A 62 9.66 -15.74 5.97
N ASN A 63 8.65 -15.41 5.17
CA ASN A 63 8.69 -15.62 3.72
C ASN A 63 8.99 -14.32 2.94
N CYS A 64 9.14 -13.19 3.62
CA CYS A 64 9.59 -11.96 2.96
C CYS A 64 11.07 -12.07 2.58
N VAL A 65 11.42 -11.62 1.38
CA VAL A 65 12.84 -11.49 0.99
C VAL A 65 13.56 -10.35 1.73
N LYS A 66 12.79 -9.43 2.35
CA LYS A 66 13.33 -8.37 3.23
C LYS A 66 13.43 -8.88 4.65
N THR A 67 14.49 -8.49 5.34
CA THR A 67 14.67 -8.73 6.78
C THR A 67 14.98 -7.41 7.48
N PRO A 68 14.10 -6.91 8.37
CA PRO A 68 12.76 -7.41 8.70
C PRO A 68 11.77 -7.35 7.52
N SER A 69 10.69 -8.14 7.60
CA SER A 69 9.63 -8.18 6.57
C SER A 69 9.08 -6.81 6.20
N ALA A 70 8.73 -6.61 4.93
CA ALA A 70 8.00 -5.41 4.47
C ALA A 70 6.53 -5.41 4.91
N VAL A 71 5.99 -6.52 5.43
CA VAL A 71 4.67 -6.56 6.06
C VAL A 71 4.81 -6.12 7.51
N LYS A 72 4.06 -5.09 7.91
CA LYS A 72 4.08 -4.54 9.26
C LYS A 72 2.69 -4.57 9.88
N CYS A 73 2.65 -4.56 11.21
CA CYS A 73 1.44 -4.20 11.93
C CYS A 73 1.20 -2.69 11.73
N VAL A 74 -0.01 -2.32 11.36
CA VAL A 74 -0.48 -0.94 11.23
C VAL A 74 -1.62 -0.76 12.23
N HIS A 75 -1.55 0.35 12.96
CA HIS A 75 -2.58 0.73 13.90
C HIS A 75 -3.60 1.64 13.21
N VAL A 76 -4.82 1.16 13.07
CA VAL A 76 -5.96 1.93 12.60
C VAL A 76 -6.59 2.66 13.79
N TYR A 77 -6.01 3.80 14.16
CA TYR A 77 -6.37 4.56 15.36
C TYR A 77 -7.86 4.90 15.46
N SER A 78 -8.51 5.18 14.33
CA SER A 78 -9.95 5.47 14.24
C SER A 78 -10.85 4.32 14.69
N MET A 79 -10.34 3.10 14.72
CA MET A 79 -11.07 1.95 15.27
C MET A 79 -10.69 1.67 16.72
N CYS A 80 -9.55 2.14 17.22
CA CYS A 80 -8.99 1.68 18.50
C CYS A 80 -9.78 2.17 19.72
N GLY A 81 -9.97 1.27 20.67
CA GLY A 81 -10.64 1.56 21.94
C GLY A 81 -9.70 2.01 23.05
N TYR A 82 -8.39 2.13 22.78
CA TYR A 82 -7.36 2.55 23.73
C TYR A 82 -7.39 1.79 25.07
N CYS A 83 -7.68 0.50 25.03
CA CYS A 83 -7.90 -0.32 26.22
C CYS A 83 -6.67 -0.35 27.14
N ASP A 84 -6.87 -0.26 28.46
CA ASP A 84 -5.84 -0.59 29.45
C ASP A 84 -5.33 -2.03 29.25
N LEU A 85 -6.26 -3.00 29.28
CA LEU A 85 -6.00 -4.40 28.91
C LEU A 85 -6.22 -4.62 27.41
N CYS A 86 -5.15 -4.45 26.62
CA CYS A 86 -5.19 -4.73 25.18
C CYS A 86 -4.75 -6.17 24.87
N GLY A 87 -5.67 -6.98 24.33
CA GLY A 87 -5.36 -8.35 23.87
C GLY A 87 -4.32 -8.42 22.73
N GLY A 88 -4.08 -7.31 22.02
CA GLY A 88 -3.01 -7.21 21.03
C GLY A 88 -1.62 -6.91 21.62
N TYR A 89 -1.56 -6.47 22.89
CA TYR A 89 -0.33 -6.13 23.59
C TYR A 89 0.04 -7.16 24.64
N PHE A 90 -0.91 -7.58 25.48
CA PHE A 90 -0.67 -8.49 26.59
C PHE A 90 -0.79 -9.96 26.18
N ARG A 91 0.03 -10.83 26.81
CA ARG A 91 -0.18 -12.28 26.73
C ARG A 91 -1.43 -12.67 27.52
N PRO A 92 -2.12 -13.76 27.12
CA PRO A 92 -3.13 -14.37 27.98
C PRO A 92 -2.58 -14.58 29.40
N GLU A 93 -3.44 -14.45 30.41
CA GLU A 93 -3.12 -14.71 31.82
C GLU A 93 -2.11 -13.75 32.47
N THR A 94 -1.80 -12.62 31.82
CA THR A 94 -1.02 -11.54 32.46
C THR A 94 -1.76 -11.03 33.70
N LYS A 95 -1.13 -11.16 34.88
CA LYS A 95 -1.71 -10.70 36.16
C LYS A 95 -1.50 -9.21 36.38
N GLU A 96 -0.33 -8.70 35.98
CA GLU A 96 0.09 -7.32 36.21
C GLU A 96 0.22 -6.59 34.86
N LEU A 97 -0.48 -5.46 34.69
CA LEU A 97 -0.50 -4.70 33.42
C LEU A 97 0.72 -3.77 33.26
N THR A 98 1.91 -4.35 33.35
CA THR A 98 3.18 -3.62 33.20
C THR A 98 3.77 -3.76 31.79
N THR A 99 4.74 -2.92 31.46
CA THR A 99 5.46 -2.98 30.18
C THR A 99 6.59 -4.02 30.15
N ALA A 100 6.69 -4.89 31.17
CA ALA A 100 7.70 -5.94 31.23
C ALA A 100 7.60 -6.94 30.06
N ALA A 101 8.73 -7.51 29.65
CA ALA A 101 8.82 -8.31 28.42
C ALA A 101 7.99 -9.60 28.50
N GLU A 102 7.89 -10.21 29.67
CA GLU A 102 7.09 -11.39 29.96
C GLU A 102 5.59 -11.16 29.75
N ASN A 103 5.12 -9.93 29.91
CA ASN A 103 3.74 -9.54 29.71
C ASN A 103 3.41 -9.28 28.24
N GLN A 104 4.42 -9.00 27.40
CA GLN A 104 4.21 -8.60 26.02
C GLN A 104 3.99 -9.80 25.08
N LEU A 105 2.93 -9.72 24.26
CA LEU A 105 2.60 -10.68 23.22
C LEU A 105 3.52 -10.57 22.00
N CYS A 106 4.02 -9.36 21.71
CA CYS A 106 4.93 -9.12 20.61
C CYS A 106 6.33 -9.72 20.92
N PRO A 107 6.85 -10.64 20.10
CA PRO A 107 8.12 -11.31 20.39
C PRO A 107 9.34 -10.40 20.23
N THR A 108 9.19 -9.26 19.56
CA THR A 108 10.27 -8.28 19.30
C THR A 108 10.06 -6.97 20.04
N SER A 109 9.10 -6.91 20.97
CA SER A 109 8.74 -5.69 21.69
C SER A 109 8.48 -4.48 20.78
N ALA A 110 7.89 -4.74 19.61
CA ALA A 110 7.61 -3.73 18.59
C ALA A 110 6.39 -2.84 18.89
N ILE A 111 5.77 -2.98 20.07
CA ILE A 111 4.61 -2.18 20.46
C ILE A 111 4.97 -1.41 21.71
N ARG A 112 4.77 -0.09 21.69
CA ARG A 112 4.99 0.79 22.83
C ARG A 112 3.64 1.18 23.41
N ARG A 113 3.45 0.90 24.70
CA ARG A 113 2.26 1.30 25.44
C ARG A 113 2.50 2.66 26.09
N LYS A 114 1.66 3.64 25.78
CA LYS A 114 1.74 5.01 26.28
C LYS A 114 0.45 5.36 27.04
N PHE A 115 0.59 5.81 28.27
CA PHE A 115 -0.53 6.33 29.05
C PHE A 115 -1.05 7.63 28.41
N VAL A 116 -2.37 7.75 28.27
CA VAL A 116 -3.03 8.95 27.77
C VAL A 116 -3.76 9.64 28.93
N GLU A 117 -4.76 8.96 29.48
CA GLU A 117 -5.54 9.34 30.66
C GLU A 117 -6.15 8.07 31.25
N ASP A 118 -6.74 8.09 32.45
CA ASP A 118 -7.41 6.90 32.98
C ASP A 118 -8.78 6.69 32.29
N PRO A 119 -9.14 5.48 31.79
CA PRO A 119 -8.40 4.21 31.76
C PRO A 119 -7.75 3.91 30.38
N PHE A 120 -7.38 4.95 29.63
CA PHE A 120 -6.96 4.87 28.23
C PHE A 120 -5.44 4.84 28.01
N PHE A 121 -5.01 3.87 27.20
CA PHE A 121 -3.63 3.68 26.76
C PHE A 121 -3.55 3.60 25.24
N GLN A 122 -2.59 4.32 24.67
CA GLN A 122 -2.24 4.26 23.26
C GLN A 122 -1.16 3.22 23.00
N TYR A 123 -1.23 2.57 21.84
CA TYR A 123 -0.29 1.54 21.40
C TYR A 123 0.37 1.96 20.10
N ASP A 124 1.64 2.32 20.15
CA ASP A 124 2.40 2.74 18.97
C ASP A 124 3.24 1.58 18.43
N ILE A 125 3.24 1.39 17.11
CA ILE A 125 4.03 0.33 16.47
C ILE A 125 5.42 0.88 16.10
N ASP A 126 6.47 0.25 16.61
CA ASP A 126 7.84 0.43 16.13
C ASP A 126 8.08 -0.46 14.91
N GLU A 127 8.01 0.15 13.73
CA GLU A 127 8.15 -0.55 12.45
C GLU A 127 9.53 -1.20 12.24
N LYS A 128 10.58 -0.66 12.90
CA LYS A 128 11.93 -1.21 12.80
C LYS A 128 12.02 -2.56 13.50
N LEU A 129 11.29 -2.72 14.61
CA LEU A 129 11.22 -3.97 15.37
C LEU A 129 10.12 -4.92 14.87
N CYS A 130 9.10 -4.39 14.19
CA CYS A 130 7.97 -5.19 13.74
C CYS A 130 8.37 -6.13 12.59
N ILE A 131 8.30 -7.44 12.83
CA ILE A 131 8.59 -8.48 11.83
C ILE A 131 7.35 -8.94 11.05
N GLY A 132 6.16 -8.41 11.33
CA GLY A 132 4.93 -8.81 10.62
C GLY A 132 4.36 -10.17 11.01
N CYS A 133 4.65 -10.68 12.21
CA CYS A 133 4.18 -12.01 12.65
C CYS A 133 2.67 -12.12 12.92
N GLY A 134 1.96 -11.00 13.07
CA GLY A 134 0.50 -10.98 13.24
C GLY A 134 -0.04 -11.44 14.60
N LYS A 135 0.82 -11.75 15.59
CA LYS A 135 0.35 -12.14 16.94
C LYS A 135 -0.51 -11.06 17.61
N CYS A 136 -0.07 -9.79 17.54
CA CYS A 136 -0.81 -8.65 18.05
C CYS A 136 -2.14 -8.41 17.31
N VAL A 137 -2.15 -8.63 15.99
CA VAL A 137 -3.35 -8.55 15.15
C VAL A 137 -4.37 -9.61 15.57
N LYS A 138 -3.91 -10.86 15.80
CA LYS A 138 -4.78 -11.95 16.26
C LYS A 138 -5.37 -11.64 17.63
N GLY A 139 -4.57 -11.16 18.57
CA GLY A 139 -5.03 -10.81 19.91
C GLY A 139 -6.00 -9.62 19.93
N CYS A 140 -5.71 -8.57 19.16
CA CYS A 140 -6.60 -7.41 19.01
C CYS A 140 -7.93 -7.77 18.35
N GLY A 141 -7.94 -8.69 17.38
CA GLY A 141 -9.18 -9.16 16.75
C GLY A 141 -10.00 -10.11 17.64
N ALA A 142 -9.36 -10.89 18.51
CA ALA A 142 -10.05 -11.85 19.38
C ALA A 142 -10.74 -11.18 20.58
N PHE A 143 -10.13 -10.14 21.15
CA PHE A 143 -10.57 -9.53 22.41
C PHE A 143 -10.77 -8.01 22.32
N GLY A 144 -10.60 -7.42 21.15
CA GLY A 144 -10.77 -5.99 20.92
C GLY A 144 -11.56 -5.75 19.64
N ASN A 145 -11.31 -4.61 19.02
CA ASN A 145 -12.03 -4.15 17.83
C ASN A 145 -11.27 -4.38 16.51
N GLY A 146 -10.16 -5.12 16.53
CA GLY A 146 -9.37 -5.38 15.32
C GLY A 146 -8.67 -4.15 14.73
N SER A 147 -8.37 -3.13 15.54
CA SER A 147 -7.65 -1.92 15.13
C SER A 147 -6.18 -2.15 14.76
N LEU A 148 -5.57 -3.25 15.21
CA LEU A 148 -4.24 -3.67 14.74
C LEU A 148 -4.40 -4.60 13.54
N GLN A 149 -3.85 -4.23 12.38
CA GLN A 149 -3.96 -5.02 11.14
C GLN A 149 -2.61 -5.13 10.43
N LEU A 150 -2.36 -6.23 9.71
CA LEU A 150 -1.14 -6.36 8.90
C LEU A 150 -1.33 -5.65 7.54
N GLN A 151 -0.34 -4.88 7.12
CA GLN A 151 -0.31 -4.25 5.79
C GLN A 151 1.10 -4.33 5.20
N VAL A 152 1.19 -4.34 3.88
CA VAL A 152 2.46 -4.17 3.15
C VAL A 152 2.87 -2.70 3.20
N ARG A 153 4.10 -2.44 3.63
CA ARG A 153 4.71 -1.12 3.60
C ARG A 153 5.44 -0.91 2.29
N HIS A 154 4.84 -0.13 1.39
CA HIS A 154 5.35 0.06 0.02
C HIS A 154 6.68 0.81 -0.03
N ASP A 155 7.01 1.56 1.01
CA ASP A 155 8.33 2.16 1.25
C ASP A 155 9.42 1.12 1.58
N LEU A 156 9.04 -0.05 2.09
CA LEU A 156 9.95 -1.15 2.42
C LEU A 156 9.91 -2.31 1.42
N CYS A 157 8.81 -2.41 0.66
CA CYS A 157 8.53 -3.52 -0.23
C CYS A 157 9.21 -3.31 -1.58
N ASP A 158 10.05 -4.25 -2.00
CA ASP A 158 10.69 -4.24 -3.32
C ASP A 158 9.71 -4.55 -4.48
N ASN A 159 8.42 -4.71 -4.18
CA ASN A 159 7.36 -5.00 -5.14
C ASN A 159 7.68 -6.19 -6.08
N CYS A 160 8.24 -7.26 -5.51
CA CYS A 160 8.68 -8.47 -6.21
C CYS A 160 7.71 -8.90 -7.32
N ASN A 161 8.21 -9.32 -8.48
CA ASN A 161 7.35 -9.78 -9.58
C ASN A 161 6.38 -10.87 -9.12
N GLU A 162 6.89 -11.84 -8.35
CA GLU A 162 6.14 -12.84 -7.59
C GLU A 162 6.46 -12.69 -6.10
N CYS A 163 5.47 -12.38 -5.27
CA CYS A 163 5.67 -12.25 -3.83
C CYS A 163 5.68 -13.63 -3.17
N ALA A 164 6.80 -14.01 -2.56
CA ALA A 164 6.92 -15.28 -1.83
C ALA A 164 5.89 -15.41 -0.69
N ILE A 165 5.57 -14.30 0.01
CA ILE A 165 4.50 -14.30 1.02
C ILE A 165 3.15 -14.60 0.36
N ALA A 166 2.86 -14.01 -0.80
CA ALA A 166 1.58 -14.19 -1.48
C ALA A 166 1.40 -15.65 -1.95
N ARG A 167 2.45 -16.22 -2.56
CA ARG A 167 2.48 -17.64 -2.98
C ARG A 167 2.24 -18.59 -1.81
N ASP A 168 2.86 -18.30 -0.67
CA ASP A 168 2.83 -19.20 0.48
C ASP A 168 1.73 -18.83 1.50
N CYS A 169 0.86 -17.85 1.19
CA CYS A 169 -0.22 -17.41 2.08
C CYS A 169 -1.38 -18.41 2.06
N PRO A 170 -1.66 -19.14 3.16
CA PRO A 170 -2.73 -20.15 3.17
C PRO A 170 -4.14 -19.55 3.01
N ALA A 171 -4.31 -18.25 3.27
CA ALA A 171 -5.59 -17.58 3.17
C ALA A 171 -5.81 -16.88 1.81
N GLY A 172 -4.83 -16.90 0.91
CA GLY A 172 -4.92 -16.14 -0.36
C GLY A 172 -5.17 -14.65 -0.12
N ALA A 173 -4.63 -14.09 0.95
CA ALA A 173 -4.93 -12.72 1.39
C ALA A 173 -4.19 -11.65 0.59
N PHE A 174 -3.28 -12.01 -0.31
CA PHE A 174 -2.46 -11.04 -1.06
C PHE A 174 -2.95 -10.87 -2.49
N SER A 175 -2.97 -9.63 -2.96
CA SER A 175 -3.33 -9.29 -4.34
C SER A 175 -2.55 -8.08 -4.83
N ARG A 176 -2.55 -7.88 -6.16
CA ARG A 176 -2.06 -6.65 -6.78
C ARG A 176 -3.16 -5.60 -6.73
N VAL A 177 -2.85 -4.43 -6.22
CA VAL A 177 -3.76 -3.28 -6.13
C VAL A 177 -3.11 -2.03 -6.70
N SER A 178 -3.92 -1.02 -7.07
CA SER A 178 -3.39 0.28 -7.48
C SER A 178 -2.64 0.95 -6.33
N SER A 179 -1.48 1.54 -6.63
CA SER A 179 -0.73 2.42 -5.72
C SER A 179 -1.52 3.66 -5.27
N ASP A 180 -2.57 4.06 -5.98
CA ASP A 180 -3.37 5.25 -5.64
C ASP A 180 -4.20 5.06 -4.35
N SER A 181 -4.64 3.83 -4.09
CA SER A 181 -5.43 3.48 -2.91
C SER A 181 -5.12 2.03 -2.50
N PRO A 182 -3.90 1.76 -2.02
CA PRO A 182 -3.42 0.40 -1.93
C PRO A 182 -3.82 -0.27 -0.62
N TYR A 183 -4.26 0.43 0.42
CA TYR A 183 -4.54 -0.17 1.73
C TYR A 183 -5.94 -0.78 1.81
N LEU A 184 -6.01 -2.04 2.24
CA LEU A 184 -7.23 -2.83 2.38
C LEU A 184 -7.46 -3.16 3.86
N PHE A 185 -8.14 -2.27 4.59
CA PHE A 185 -8.50 -2.49 5.99
C PHE A 185 -9.89 -3.12 6.11
N SER A 186 -10.10 -3.89 7.17
CA SER A 186 -11.39 -4.48 7.54
C SER A 186 -11.98 -3.68 8.70
N GLY A 187 -13.31 -3.57 8.76
CA GLY A 187 -13.99 -2.79 9.80
C GLY A 187 -13.80 -1.27 9.72
N PHE A 188 -12.98 -0.78 8.78
CA PHE A 188 -12.72 0.64 8.56
C PHE A 188 -12.94 1.01 7.09
N ASP A 189 -13.91 1.88 6.84
CA ASP A 189 -14.27 2.31 5.48
C ASP A 189 -13.52 3.59 5.12
N SER A 190 -12.32 3.45 4.54
CA SER A 190 -11.44 4.59 4.21
C SER A 190 -11.99 5.52 3.12
N LYS A 191 -13.07 5.12 2.43
CA LYS A 191 -13.74 5.88 1.37
C LYS A 191 -14.69 6.96 1.87
N LYS A 192 -14.99 7.01 3.17
CA LYS A 192 -15.73 8.14 3.78
C LYS A 192 -14.77 9.30 4.10
N LYS A 193 -14.21 9.92 3.05
CA LYS A 193 -13.78 11.31 3.13
C LYS A 193 -14.87 12.13 2.43
N GLY A 194 -15.75 12.73 3.25
CA GLY A 194 -16.62 13.82 2.80
C GLY A 194 -15.79 15.07 2.52
#